data_AF-X0YYU0-F1
#
_entry.id   AF-X0YYU0-F1
#
_cell.length_a   1.000
_cell.length_b   1.000
_cell.length_c   1.000
_cell.angle_alpha   90.00
_cell.angle_beta   90.00
_cell.angle_gamma   90.00
#
_symmetry.space_group_name_H-M   'P 1'
#
loop_
_entity.id
_entity.type
_entity.pdbx_description
1 polymer ?
#
loop_
_entity_poly.entity_id
_entity_poly.type
_entity_poly.pdbx_seq_one_letter_code
_entity_poly.pdbx_strand_id
1 'polypeptide(L)'
;DVVKRAFENLRKLMPEGQLDHQDVINVSNKDPERFYKFFWFNPKIKPEDEDSNYKVLENHFDLGFCGVKIHSGIHLIKIPRDIIKLVTFMQDYNKKFPLFIHFTPKFSAFGGISSKDIAKLAKSYPNLRIIIGHAALAMEFAIDLGLSLKQYKNVFFETSCSIPYGILSLIKMVGHKRVLFGTDAPVTNPIKLEIDKILCLPITDDQKRDVFFNNIDSIIRN
;
A
#
# COMPACT_ATOMS: atom_id res chain seq x y z
N ASP A 1 -3.86 -24.61 14.87
CA ASP A 1 -4.38 -24.23 13.54
C ASP A 1 -5.63 -23.31 13.62
N VAL A 2 -5.61 -22.29 14.49
CA VAL A 2 -6.74 -21.34 14.70
C VAL A 2 -6.61 -20.14 13.77
N VAL A 3 -5.36 -19.69 13.57
CA VAL A 3 -5.01 -18.55 12.73
C VAL A 3 -5.36 -18.78 11.26
N LYS A 4 -5.01 -19.94 10.67
CA LYS A 4 -5.43 -20.28 9.30
C LYS A 4 -6.95 -20.26 9.14
N ARG A 5 -7.69 -20.85 10.08
CA ARG A 5 -9.16 -20.86 10.08
C ARG A 5 -9.75 -19.45 10.18
N ALA A 6 -9.16 -18.56 10.99
CA ALA A 6 -9.61 -17.17 11.08
C ALA A 6 -9.46 -16.44 9.74
N PHE A 7 -8.36 -16.63 9.02
CA PHE A 7 -8.14 -16.04 7.69
C PHE A 7 -9.02 -16.68 6.60
N GLU A 8 -9.23 -17.99 6.64
CA GLU A 8 -10.17 -18.66 5.74
C GLU A 8 -11.60 -18.16 5.93
N ASN A 9 -12.02 -17.97 7.19
CA ASN A 9 -13.31 -17.38 7.51
C ASN A 9 -13.39 -15.92 7.05
N LEU A 10 -12.35 -15.13 7.28
CA LEU A 10 -12.28 -13.74 6.79
C LEU A 10 -12.38 -13.70 5.26
N ARG A 11 -11.70 -14.61 4.56
CA ARG A 11 -11.77 -14.73 3.10
C ARG A 11 -13.18 -15.07 2.62
N LYS A 12 -13.90 -15.96 3.31
CA LYS A 12 -15.30 -16.28 2.99
C LYS A 12 -16.26 -15.09 3.19
N LEU A 13 -15.88 -14.14 4.03
CA LEU A 13 -16.64 -12.90 4.26
C LEU A 13 -16.31 -11.82 3.22
N MET A 14 -15.23 -11.97 2.45
CA MET A 14 -14.87 -11.03 1.38
C MET A 14 -15.68 -11.33 0.12
N PRO A 15 -16.18 -10.30 -0.58
CA PRO A 15 -16.89 -10.50 -1.83
C PRO A 15 -16.00 -11.12 -2.91
N GLU A 16 -16.59 -11.94 -3.77
CA GLU A 16 -15.87 -12.60 -4.87
C GLU A 16 -15.43 -11.61 -5.97
N GLY A 17 -16.13 -10.47 -6.12
CA GLY A 17 -15.83 -9.42 -7.10
C GLY A 17 -15.17 -8.18 -6.47
N GLN A 18 -15.29 -7.04 -7.18
CA GLN A 18 -14.91 -5.75 -6.61
C GLN A 18 -15.98 -5.18 -5.68
N LEU A 19 -15.54 -4.40 -4.70
CA LEU A 19 -16.41 -3.56 -3.87
C LEU A 19 -16.93 -2.37 -4.69
N ASP A 20 -18.11 -1.86 -4.33
CA ASP A 20 -18.69 -0.64 -4.95
C ASP A 20 -18.04 0.67 -4.46
N HIS A 21 -17.29 0.61 -3.36
CA HIS A 21 -16.64 1.76 -2.71
C HIS A 21 -17.58 2.93 -2.39
N GLN A 22 -18.88 2.70 -2.20
CA GLN A 22 -19.85 3.78 -1.99
C GLN A 22 -19.53 4.61 -0.74
N ASP A 23 -19.06 3.97 0.34
CA ASP A 23 -18.64 4.67 1.55
C ASP A 23 -17.42 5.57 1.31
N VAL A 24 -16.47 5.14 0.48
CA VAL A 24 -15.28 5.94 0.11
C VAL A 24 -15.71 7.15 -0.72
N ILE A 25 -16.64 6.96 -1.66
CA ILE A 25 -17.22 8.04 -2.46
C ILE A 25 -17.95 9.03 -1.54
N ASN A 26 -18.79 8.55 -0.65
CA ASN A 26 -19.57 9.38 0.28
C ASN A 26 -18.67 10.20 1.21
N VAL A 27 -17.60 9.62 1.76
CA VAL A 27 -16.67 10.35 2.63
C VAL A 27 -15.84 11.36 1.84
N SER A 28 -15.30 10.96 0.68
CA SER A 28 -14.48 11.86 -0.13
C SER A 28 -15.25 13.08 -0.65
N ASN A 29 -16.53 12.90 -0.99
CA ASN A 29 -17.38 14.01 -1.45
C ASN A 29 -17.71 15.04 -0.34
N LYS A 30 -17.52 14.70 0.94
CA LYS A 30 -17.70 15.65 2.05
C LYS A 30 -16.60 16.71 2.11
N ASP A 31 -15.39 16.35 1.69
CA ASP A 31 -14.23 17.24 1.67
C ASP A 31 -13.20 16.76 0.63
N PRO A 32 -13.40 17.10 -0.66
CA PRO A 32 -12.55 16.61 -1.76
C PRO A 32 -11.10 17.12 -1.72
N GLU A 33 -10.83 18.20 -0.98
CA GLU A 33 -9.46 18.72 -0.82
C GLU A 33 -8.66 17.95 0.23
N ARG A 34 -9.38 17.30 1.17
CA ARG A 34 -8.79 16.53 2.27
C ARG A 34 -8.73 15.03 2.01
N PHE A 35 -9.69 14.48 1.27
CA PHE A 35 -9.84 13.03 1.10
C PHE A 35 -9.52 12.57 -0.32
N TYR A 36 -8.38 11.89 -0.44
CA TYR A 36 -7.99 11.17 -1.65
C TYR A 36 -8.40 9.70 -1.56
N LYS A 37 -8.90 9.16 -2.66
CA LYS A 37 -9.49 7.81 -2.68
C LYS A 37 -8.71 6.87 -3.59
N PHE A 38 -8.47 5.68 -3.05
CA PHE A 38 -7.81 4.56 -3.72
C PHE A 38 -8.80 3.43 -3.86
N PHE A 39 -8.78 2.76 -5.01
CA PHE A 39 -9.69 1.66 -5.29
C PHE A 39 -9.09 0.40 -4.69
N TRP A 40 -9.78 -0.27 -3.76
CA TRP A 40 -9.38 -1.58 -3.31
C TRP A 40 -9.71 -2.61 -4.39
N PHE A 41 -8.69 -3.04 -5.13
CA PHE A 41 -8.85 -4.07 -6.14
C PHE A 41 -8.62 -5.46 -5.56
N ASN A 42 -9.55 -6.38 -5.81
CA ASN A 42 -9.37 -7.81 -5.60
C ASN A 42 -8.76 -8.44 -6.87
N PRO A 43 -7.48 -8.88 -6.85
CA PRO A 43 -6.85 -9.47 -8.04
C PRO A 43 -7.28 -10.92 -8.32
N LYS A 44 -8.04 -11.56 -7.42
CA LYS A 44 -8.53 -12.93 -7.58
C LYS A 44 -9.90 -12.95 -8.26
N ILE A 45 -9.96 -12.36 -9.44
CA ILE A 45 -11.15 -12.38 -10.31
C ILE A 45 -11.26 -13.71 -11.07
N LYS A 46 -12.49 -14.14 -11.34
CA LYS A 46 -12.74 -15.27 -12.24
C LYS A 46 -12.52 -14.80 -13.69
N PRO A 47 -11.97 -15.64 -14.59
CA PRO A 47 -11.71 -15.25 -15.97
C PRO A 47 -12.94 -14.69 -16.69
N GLU A 48 -14.12 -15.25 -16.45
CA GLU A 48 -15.40 -14.84 -17.03
C GLU A 48 -15.89 -13.46 -16.58
N ASP A 49 -15.45 -13.00 -15.41
CA ASP A 49 -15.84 -11.70 -14.85
C ASP A 49 -14.77 -10.62 -15.11
N GLU A 50 -13.71 -10.93 -15.86
CA GLU A 50 -12.54 -10.07 -15.94
C GLU A 50 -12.87 -8.68 -16.49
N ASP A 51 -13.52 -8.61 -17.65
CA ASP A 51 -13.86 -7.34 -18.30
C ASP A 51 -14.80 -6.47 -17.45
N SER A 52 -15.77 -7.09 -16.77
CA SER A 52 -16.69 -6.36 -15.89
C SER A 52 -15.96 -5.77 -14.68
N ASN A 53 -15.01 -6.50 -14.09
CA ASN A 53 -14.22 -6.01 -12.95
C ASN A 53 -13.28 -4.85 -13.36
N TYR A 54 -12.65 -4.91 -14.54
CA TYR A 54 -11.84 -3.80 -15.05
C TYR A 54 -12.69 -2.61 -15.47
N LYS A 55 -13.92 -2.83 -15.97
CA LYS A 55 -14.85 -1.73 -16.26
C LYS A 55 -15.29 -1.01 -14.98
N VAL A 56 -15.53 -1.75 -13.90
CA VAL A 56 -15.79 -1.16 -12.58
C VAL A 56 -14.60 -0.29 -12.16
N LEU A 57 -13.36 -0.78 -12.27
CA LEU A 57 -12.16 -0.01 -11.94
C LEU A 57 -12.05 1.28 -12.78
N GLU A 58 -12.26 1.20 -14.10
CA GLU A 58 -12.26 2.35 -15.01
C GLU A 58 -13.28 3.41 -14.58
N ASN A 59 -14.53 3.00 -14.36
CA ASN A 59 -15.60 3.90 -13.92
C ASN A 59 -15.23 4.61 -12.60
N HIS A 60 -14.49 3.96 -11.71
CA HIS A 60 -14.04 4.59 -10.46
C HIS A 60 -12.91 5.60 -10.70
N PHE A 61 -12.04 5.38 -11.68
CA PHE A 61 -11.08 6.41 -12.07
C PHE A 61 -11.79 7.67 -12.57
N ASP A 62 -12.88 7.54 -13.33
CA ASP A 62 -13.73 8.67 -13.76
C ASP A 62 -14.40 9.39 -12.56
N LEU A 63 -14.66 8.66 -11.47
CA LEU A 63 -15.15 9.23 -10.21
C LEU A 63 -14.05 9.93 -9.39
N GLY A 64 -12.81 10.00 -9.87
CA GLY A 64 -11.70 10.69 -9.20
C GLY A 64 -10.89 9.81 -8.24
N PHE A 65 -10.95 8.48 -8.39
CA PHE A 65 -9.98 7.60 -7.72
C PHE A 65 -8.59 7.79 -8.32
N CYS A 66 -7.61 8.07 -7.47
CA CYS A 66 -6.28 8.52 -7.88
C CYS A 66 -5.20 7.44 -7.70
N GLY A 67 -5.58 6.19 -7.51
CA GLY A 67 -4.67 5.08 -7.26
C GLY A 67 -5.42 3.80 -6.92
N VAL A 68 -4.66 2.72 -6.77
CA VAL A 68 -5.22 1.39 -6.44
C VAL A 68 -4.55 0.85 -5.19
N LYS A 69 -5.34 0.23 -4.32
CA LYS A 69 -4.89 -0.55 -3.16
C LYS A 69 -5.13 -2.03 -3.43
N ILE A 70 -4.19 -2.87 -3.04
CA ILE A 70 -4.35 -4.32 -2.96
C ILE A 70 -3.97 -4.82 -1.58
N HIS A 71 -4.53 -5.96 -1.18
CA HIS A 71 -4.21 -6.60 0.09
C HIS A 71 -3.54 -7.95 -0.12
N SER A 72 -2.26 -8.07 0.27
CA SER A 72 -1.50 -9.29 -0.03
C SER A 72 -1.94 -10.51 0.79
N GLY A 73 -2.27 -10.30 2.07
CA GLY A 73 -2.75 -11.36 2.97
C GLY A 73 -4.17 -11.85 2.67
N ILE A 74 -5.17 -10.97 2.73
CA ILE A 74 -6.59 -11.35 2.61
C ILE A 74 -6.89 -12.07 1.27
N HIS A 75 -6.33 -11.58 0.17
CA HIS A 75 -6.56 -12.18 -1.16
C HIS A 75 -5.56 -13.28 -1.53
N LEU A 76 -4.58 -13.59 -0.66
CA LEU A 76 -3.54 -14.60 -0.88
C LEU A 76 -2.88 -14.48 -2.27
N ILE A 77 -2.53 -13.26 -2.64
CA ILE A 77 -1.99 -12.95 -3.97
C ILE A 77 -0.49 -13.21 -4.05
N LYS A 78 -0.04 -13.65 -5.21
CA LYS A 78 1.38 -13.81 -5.54
C LYS A 78 1.84 -12.66 -6.43
N ILE A 79 2.71 -11.80 -5.91
CA ILE A 79 3.28 -10.68 -6.66
C ILE A 79 4.58 -11.12 -7.34
N PRO A 80 4.90 -10.65 -8.56
CA PRO A 80 4.07 -9.80 -9.43
C PRO A 80 2.96 -10.55 -10.17
N ARG A 81 3.03 -11.88 -10.28
CA ARG A 81 2.21 -12.71 -11.18
C ARG A 81 0.72 -12.36 -11.21
N ASP A 82 0.09 -12.27 -10.05
CA ASP A 82 -1.36 -12.10 -9.95
C ASP A 82 -1.82 -10.64 -10.20
N ILE A 83 -0.91 -9.69 -10.38
CA ILE A 83 -1.23 -8.26 -10.56
C ILE A 83 -0.63 -7.63 -11.82
N ILE A 84 0.02 -8.41 -12.71
CA ILE A 84 0.62 -7.90 -13.94
C ILE A 84 -0.42 -7.16 -14.78
N LYS A 85 -1.59 -7.76 -15.03
CA LYS A 85 -2.67 -7.13 -15.82
C LYS A 85 -3.19 -5.85 -15.16
N LEU A 86 -3.37 -5.86 -13.83
CA LEU A 86 -3.79 -4.69 -13.06
C LEU A 86 -2.80 -3.54 -13.22
N VAL A 87 -1.51 -3.80 -13.03
CA VAL A 87 -0.47 -2.79 -13.12
C VAL A 87 -0.36 -2.24 -14.54
N THR A 88 -0.42 -3.10 -15.56
CA THR A 88 -0.44 -2.66 -16.96
C THR A 88 -1.65 -1.77 -17.22
N PHE A 89 -2.85 -2.19 -16.83
CA PHE A 89 -4.08 -1.40 -16.96
C PHE A 89 -3.97 -0.02 -16.28
N MET A 90 -3.47 0.03 -15.05
CA MET A 90 -3.26 1.29 -14.33
C MET A 90 -2.27 2.21 -15.05
N GLN A 91 -1.16 1.66 -15.55
CA GLN A 91 -0.11 2.44 -16.22
C GLN A 91 -0.54 2.92 -17.61
N ASP A 92 -1.37 2.16 -18.32
CA ASP A 92 -1.96 2.55 -19.59
C ASP A 92 -2.99 3.67 -19.38
N TYR A 93 -3.81 3.58 -18.33
CA TYR A 93 -4.78 4.60 -17.96
C TYR A 93 -4.10 5.89 -17.48
N ASN A 94 -3.21 5.80 -16.48
CA ASN A 94 -2.46 6.93 -15.97
C ASN A 94 -1.15 6.48 -15.30
N LYS A 95 -0.02 6.76 -15.96
CA LYS A 95 1.33 6.42 -15.47
C LYS A 95 1.67 6.94 -14.08
N LYS A 96 0.98 7.99 -13.60
CA LYS A 96 1.21 8.62 -12.29
C LYS A 96 0.49 7.90 -11.15
N PHE A 97 -0.48 7.03 -11.44
CA PHE A 97 -1.26 6.36 -10.40
C PHE A 97 -0.39 5.42 -9.55
N PRO A 98 -0.34 5.63 -8.22
CA PRO A 98 0.36 4.73 -7.32
C PRO A 98 -0.41 3.44 -7.08
N LEU A 99 0.35 2.38 -6.83
CA LEU A 99 -0.14 1.11 -6.29
C LEU A 99 0.22 1.03 -4.81
N PHE A 100 -0.77 1.05 -3.93
CA PHE A 100 -0.62 0.76 -2.52
C PHE A 100 -0.77 -0.74 -2.26
N ILE A 101 0.24 -1.35 -1.66
CA ILE A 101 0.24 -2.76 -1.28
C ILE A 101 0.16 -2.82 0.24
N HIS A 102 -0.97 -3.26 0.78
CA HIS A 102 -1.02 -3.67 2.18
C HIS A 102 -0.14 -4.92 2.31
N PHE A 103 1.03 -4.74 2.93
CA PHE A 103 2.09 -5.74 3.00
C PHE A 103 1.84 -6.68 4.17
N THR A 104 1.45 -7.91 3.85
CA THR A 104 1.46 -9.03 4.79
C THR A 104 2.74 -9.84 4.53
N PRO A 105 3.72 -9.83 5.46
CA PRO A 105 4.97 -10.54 5.29
C PRO A 105 4.75 -12.05 5.21
N LYS A 106 5.62 -12.72 4.45
CA LYS A 106 5.68 -14.18 4.45
C LYS A 106 6.25 -14.67 5.78
N PHE A 107 5.48 -15.47 6.51
CA PHE A 107 5.91 -16.14 7.75
C PHE A 107 5.55 -17.62 7.67
N SER A 108 6.08 -18.47 8.56
CA SER A 108 5.99 -19.94 8.46
C SER A 108 4.57 -20.50 8.22
N ALA A 109 3.51 -19.83 8.71
CA ALA A 109 2.11 -20.22 8.51
C ALA A 109 1.36 -19.43 7.42
N PHE A 110 2.01 -18.44 6.77
CA PHE A 110 1.36 -17.45 5.93
C PHE A 110 2.01 -17.31 4.55
N GLY A 111 1.19 -17.44 3.50
CA GLY A 111 1.61 -17.30 2.11
C GLY A 111 1.86 -15.85 1.63
N GLY A 112 2.17 -14.92 2.55
CA GLY A 112 2.38 -13.50 2.28
C GLY A 112 3.49 -13.21 1.26
N ILE A 113 3.80 -11.93 1.07
CA ILE A 113 4.76 -11.48 0.06
C ILE A 113 6.12 -11.17 0.69
N SER A 114 7.19 -11.29 -0.10
CA SER A 114 8.56 -11.00 0.33
C SER A 114 9.11 -9.74 -0.34
N SER A 115 10.20 -9.19 0.22
CA SER A 115 10.96 -8.09 -0.40
C SER A 115 11.39 -8.42 -1.84
N LYS A 116 11.71 -9.70 -2.13
CA LYS A 116 12.08 -10.17 -3.48
C LYS A 116 10.93 -10.07 -4.48
N ASP A 117 9.68 -10.29 -4.04
CA ASP A 117 8.50 -10.19 -4.90
C ASP A 117 8.25 -8.73 -5.29
N ILE A 118 8.41 -7.82 -4.33
CA ILE A 118 8.36 -6.37 -4.58
C ILE A 118 9.51 -5.92 -5.49
N ALA A 119 10.73 -6.41 -5.26
CA ALA A 119 11.90 -6.08 -6.09
C ALA A 119 11.68 -6.47 -7.56
N LYS A 120 11.09 -7.65 -7.81
CA LYS A 120 10.72 -8.08 -9.16
C LYS A 120 9.70 -7.12 -9.80
N LEU A 121 8.65 -6.77 -9.07
CA LEU A 121 7.64 -5.82 -9.55
C LEU A 121 8.27 -4.45 -9.87
N ALA A 122 9.03 -3.89 -8.94
CA ALA A 122 9.67 -2.59 -9.09
C ALA A 122 10.65 -2.55 -10.26
N LYS A 123 11.39 -3.64 -10.49
CA LYS A 123 12.30 -3.79 -11.64
C LYS A 123 11.53 -3.87 -12.96
N SER A 124 10.42 -4.59 -13.01
CA SER A 124 9.59 -4.74 -14.21
C SER A 124 8.83 -3.46 -14.58
N TYR A 125 8.47 -2.64 -13.60
CA TYR A 125 7.71 -1.41 -13.78
C TYR A 125 8.41 -0.21 -13.12
N PRO A 126 9.53 0.30 -13.68
CA PRO A 126 10.33 1.35 -13.06
C PRO A 126 9.61 2.69 -12.91
N ASN A 127 8.51 2.91 -13.65
CA ASN A 127 7.69 4.12 -13.57
C ASN A 127 6.52 3.99 -12.58
N LEU A 128 6.16 2.78 -12.15
CA LEU A 128 5.08 2.56 -11.20
C LEU A 128 5.52 3.01 -9.81
N ARG A 129 4.77 3.95 -9.20
CA ARG A 129 4.95 4.34 -7.79
C ARG A 129 4.35 3.25 -6.90
N ILE A 130 5.18 2.49 -6.19
CA ILE A 130 4.77 1.38 -5.33
C ILE A 130 4.86 1.83 -3.87
N ILE A 131 3.74 1.82 -3.15
CA ILE A 131 3.70 2.12 -1.71
C ILE A 131 3.55 0.80 -0.94
N ILE A 132 4.45 0.54 -0.01
CA ILE A 132 4.42 -0.63 0.86
C ILE A 132 3.85 -0.20 2.22
N GLY A 133 2.65 -0.68 2.55
CA GLY A 133 2.04 -0.47 3.87
C GLY A 133 2.83 -1.16 4.99
N HIS A 134 2.81 -0.61 6.19
CA HIS A 134 3.42 -1.23 7.39
C HIS A 134 4.90 -1.62 7.23
N ALA A 135 5.68 -0.81 6.49
CA ALA A 135 7.02 -1.17 6.05
C ALA A 135 8.03 -1.43 7.18
N ALA A 136 7.74 -0.96 8.39
CA ALA A 136 8.55 -1.19 9.58
C ALA A 136 7.75 -1.79 10.73
N LEU A 137 6.79 -2.68 10.43
CA LEU A 137 5.99 -3.43 11.43
C LEU A 137 6.86 -4.09 12.51
N ALA A 138 8.03 -4.59 12.12
CA ALA A 138 9.07 -5.07 13.01
C ALA A 138 10.45 -4.72 12.45
N MET A 139 11.49 -4.81 13.29
CA MET A 139 12.86 -4.46 12.89
C MET A 139 13.36 -5.34 11.74
N GLU A 140 13.04 -6.63 11.75
CA GLU A 140 13.41 -7.55 10.67
C GLU A 140 12.86 -7.12 9.30
N PHE A 141 11.61 -6.64 9.25
CA PHE A 141 10.99 -6.18 8.00
C PHE A 141 11.56 -4.86 7.52
N ALA A 142 11.84 -3.92 8.44
CA ALA A 142 12.50 -2.67 8.09
C ALA A 142 13.90 -2.92 7.49
N ILE A 143 14.68 -3.86 8.04
CA ILE A 143 16.00 -4.25 7.52
C ILE A 143 15.86 -4.94 6.16
N ASP A 144 14.98 -5.96 6.05
CA ASP A 144 14.80 -6.71 4.81
C ASP A 144 14.34 -5.80 3.67
N LEU A 145 13.28 -5.01 3.88
CA LEU A 145 12.75 -4.08 2.88
C LEU A 145 13.78 -2.99 2.55
N GLY A 146 14.40 -2.38 3.57
CA GLY A 146 15.37 -1.31 3.37
C GLY A 146 16.59 -1.76 2.56
N LEU A 147 17.20 -2.89 2.91
CA LEU A 147 18.37 -3.42 2.20
C LEU A 147 18.03 -3.90 0.80
N SER A 148 16.92 -4.63 0.64
CA SER A 148 16.54 -5.23 -0.63
C SER A 148 16.00 -4.22 -1.64
N LEU A 149 15.41 -3.11 -1.16
CA LEU A 149 14.66 -2.17 -2.01
C LEU A 149 15.28 -0.77 -2.15
N LYS A 150 16.39 -0.47 -1.45
CA LYS A 150 17.04 0.86 -1.51
C LYS A 150 17.40 1.35 -2.91
N GLN A 151 17.67 0.43 -3.84
CA GLN A 151 18.04 0.73 -5.23
C GLN A 151 16.85 1.09 -6.12
N TYR A 152 15.62 0.68 -5.78
CA TYR A 152 14.42 0.96 -6.58
C TYR A 152 13.79 2.28 -6.13
N LYS A 153 14.02 3.35 -6.89
CA LYS A 153 13.58 4.71 -6.54
C LYS A 153 12.07 4.90 -6.60
N ASN A 154 11.37 4.01 -7.27
CA ASN A 154 9.92 3.99 -7.41
C ASN A 154 9.19 3.24 -6.26
N VAL A 155 9.91 2.83 -5.21
CA VAL A 155 9.35 2.17 -4.03
C VAL A 155 9.35 3.12 -2.83
N PHE A 156 8.19 3.25 -2.19
CA PHE A 156 7.89 4.09 -1.03
C PHE A 156 7.42 3.22 0.15
N PHE A 157 7.68 3.68 1.36
CA PHE A 157 7.55 2.91 2.60
C PHE A 157 6.62 3.64 3.57
N GLU A 158 5.43 3.09 3.78
CA GLU A 158 4.41 3.69 4.65
C GLU A 158 4.53 3.17 6.10
N THR A 159 4.33 4.05 7.09
CA THR A 159 4.76 3.84 8.48
C THR A 159 3.69 3.35 9.44
N SER A 160 2.42 3.20 9.05
CA SER A 160 1.38 2.71 9.95
C SER A 160 1.77 1.38 10.61
N CYS A 161 1.38 1.19 11.88
CA CYS A 161 1.72 0.00 12.67
C CYS A 161 3.23 -0.23 12.88
N SER A 162 4.10 0.67 12.41
CA SER A 162 5.53 0.46 12.47
C SER A 162 6.10 0.84 13.83
N ILE A 163 7.29 0.32 14.13
CA ILE A 163 8.06 0.70 15.32
C ILE A 163 8.98 1.89 15.04
N PRO A 164 9.16 2.85 15.98
CA PRO A 164 9.97 4.06 15.75
C PRO A 164 11.39 3.77 15.23
N TYR A 165 12.09 2.81 15.85
CA TYR A 165 13.45 2.47 15.45
C TYR A 165 13.54 1.81 14.06
N GLY A 166 12.47 1.10 13.66
CA GLY A 166 12.33 0.56 12.31
C GLY A 166 12.16 1.66 11.27
N ILE A 167 11.34 2.68 11.56
CA ILE A 167 11.15 3.86 10.70
C ILE A 167 12.48 4.61 10.55
N LEU A 168 13.20 4.86 11.66
CA LEU A 168 14.51 5.51 11.62
C LEU A 168 15.51 4.74 10.76
N SER A 169 15.52 3.41 10.88
CA SER A 169 16.41 2.55 10.09
C SER A 169 16.07 2.61 8.60
N LEU A 170 14.78 2.60 8.23
CA LEU A 170 14.35 2.82 6.85
C LEU A 170 14.84 4.17 6.34
N ILE A 171 14.61 5.26 7.07
CA ILE A 171 15.07 6.60 6.67
C ILE A 171 16.58 6.62 6.41
N LYS A 172 17.39 5.99 7.30
CA LYS A 172 18.84 5.88 7.12
C LYS A 172 19.26 5.08 5.89
N MET A 173 18.51 4.04 5.51
CA MET A 173 18.84 3.17 4.37
C MET A 173 18.33 3.71 3.02
N VAL A 174 17.12 4.27 3.00
CA VAL A 174 16.39 4.60 1.76
C VAL A 174 16.24 6.09 1.51
N GLY A 175 16.48 6.92 2.53
CA GLY A 175 16.26 8.37 2.53
C GLY A 175 14.83 8.75 2.95
N HIS A 176 14.69 9.86 3.67
CA HIS A 176 13.39 10.37 4.16
C HIS A 176 12.38 10.67 3.05
N LYS A 177 12.82 11.03 1.84
CA LYS A 177 11.95 11.35 0.68
C LYS A 177 11.13 10.17 0.14
N ARG A 178 11.35 8.95 0.66
CA ARG A 178 10.59 7.75 0.26
C ARG A 178 9.80 7.13 1.41
N VAL A 179 9.75 7.79 2.57
CA VAL A 179 9.01 7.30 3.74
C VAL A 179 7.73 8.13 3.88
N LEU A 180 6.59 7.46 4.03
CA LEU A 180 5.26 8.07 4.05
C LEU A 180 4.60 7.84 5.40
N PHE A 181 4.08 8.88 6.01
CA PHE A 181 3.27 8.74 7.19
C PHE A 181 1.92 8.09 6.86
N GLY A 182 1.46 7.23 7.76
CA GLY A 182 0.07 6.80 7.81
C GLY A 182 -0.21 6.10 9.13
N THR A 183 -1.50 5.86 9.37
CA THR A 183 -2.01 5.46 10.70
C THR A 183 -2.73 4.13 10.72
N ASP A 184 -3.21 3.66 9.56
CA ASP A 184 -4.16 2.54 9.44
C ASP A 184 -5.40 2.69 10.35
N ALA A 185 -5.77 3.95 10.64
CA ALA A 185 -6.99 4.26 11.37
C ALA A 185 -8.23 3.87 10.55
N PRO A 186 -9.32 3.39 11.20
CA PRO A 186 -9.49 3.23 12.65
C PRO A 186 -9.08 1.85 13.18
N VAL A 187 -8.39 1.02 12.40
CA VAL A 187 -8.22 -0.41 12.67
C VAL A 187 -7.21 -0.70 13.78
N THR A 188 -6.15 0.11 13.87
CA THR A 188 -4.99 -0.23 14.70
C THR A 188 -4.75 0.79 15.81
N ASN A 189 -3.59 1.44 15.82
CA ASN A 189 -3.18 2.33 16.90
C ASN A 189 -3.98 3.63 16.89
N PRO A 190 -4.17 4.28 18.04
CA PRO A 190 -4.67 5.65 18.08
C PRO A 190 -3.81 6.56 17.21
N ILE A 191 -4.45 7.45 16.45
CA ILE A 191 -3.77 8.39 15.53
C ILE A 191 -2.62 9.13 16.24
N LYS A 192 -2.85 9.55 17.49
CA LYS A 192 -1.85 10.23 18.32
C LYS A 192 -0.57 9.42 18.51
N LEU A 193 -0.69 8.10 18.73
CA LEU A 193 0.46 7.23 18.90
C LEU A 193 1.29 7.17 17.61
N GLU A 194 0.66 7.04 16.44
CA GLU A 194 1.37 7.02 15.16
C GLU A 194 2.10 8.34 14.88
N ILE A 195 1.49 9.48 15.24
CA ILE A 195 2.14 10.80 15.15
C ILE A 195 3.36 10.87 16.07
N ASP A 196 3.21 10.45 17.33
CA ASP A 196 4.28 10.54 18.33
C ASP A 196 5.50 9.67 17.97
N LYS A 197 5.29 8.54 17.27
CA LYS A 197 6.38 7.70 16.73
C LYS A 197 7.28 8.43 15.73
N ILE A 198 6.73 9.36 14.94
CA ILE A 198 7.52 10.19 14.01
C ILE A 198 8.15 11.36 14.75
N LEU A 199 7.42 11.99 15.66
CA LEU A 199 7.91 13.15 16.41
C LEU A 199 9.11 12.82 17.30
N CYS A 200 9.17 11.61 17.87
CA CYS A 200 10.28 11.19 18.72
C CYS A 200 11.55 10.77 17.96
N LEU A 201 11.52 10.73 16.62
CA LEU A 201 12.69 10.36 15.84
C LEU A 201 13.75 11.47 15.85
N PRO A 202 15.05 11.13 15.98
CA PRO A 202 16.15 12.08 15.94
C PRO A 202 16.48 12.50 14.49
N ILE A 203 15.50 13.09 13.80
CA ILE A 203 15.58 13.61 12.44
C ILE A 203 15.16 15.08 12.41
N THR A 204 15.60 15.84 11.41
CA THR A 204 15.29 17.27 11.31
C THR A 204 13.80 17.51 11.08
N ASP A 205 13.30 18.70 11.39
CA ASP A 205 11.89 19.02 11.17
C ASP A 205 11.51 19.04 9.68
N ASP A 206 12.44 19.35 8.79
CA ASP A 206 12.26 19.17 7.34
C ASP A 206 12.04 17.71 6.95
N GLN A 207 12.81 16.80 7.53
CA GLN A 207 12.64 15.37 7.30
C GLN A 207 11.31 14.88 7.89
N LYS A 208 10.88 15.40 9.05
CA LYS A 208 9.54 15.10 9.59
C LYS A 208 8.43 15.61 8.67
N ARG A 209 8.54 16.84 8.15
CA ARG A 209 7.59 17.41 7.18
C ARG A 209 7.47 16.58 5.90
N ASP A 210 8.59 16.06 5.42
CA ASP A 210 8.59 15.16 4.27
C ASP A 210 7.81 13.88 4.55
N VAL A 211 8.08 13.24 5.68
CA VAL A 211 7.39 12.01 6.09
C VAL A 211 5.90 12.26 6.32
N PHE A 212 5.54 13.33 7.02
CA PHE A 212 4.15 13.65 7.33
C PHE A 212 3.31 14.06 6.13
N PHE A 213 3.89 14.77 5.16
CA PHE A 213 3.09 15.42 4.12
C PHE A 213 3.75 15.49 2.74
N ASN A 214 4.94 16.10 2.62
CA ASN A 214 5.46 16.48 1.29
C ASN A 214 5.61 15.27 0.35
N ASN A 215 6.00 14.11 0.90
CA ASN A 215 6.20 12.92 0.08
C ASN A 215 4.88 12.39 -0.50
N ILE A 216 3.81 12.30 0.30
CA ILE A 216 2.52 11.79 -0.20
C ILE A 216 1.87 12.81 -1.13
N ASP A 217 1.99 14.10 -0.83
CA ASP A 217 1.51 15.18 -1.71
C ASP A 217 2.19 15.10 -3.09
N SER A 218 3.51 14.86 -3.11
CA SER A 218 4.26 14.68 -4.36
C SER A 218 3.88 13.44 -5.17
N ILE A 219 3.25 12.44 -4.55
CA ILE A 219 2.79 11.21 -5.21
C ILE A 219 1.37 11.37 -5.77
N ILE A 220 0.51 12.08 -5.03
CA ILE A 220 -0.91 12.20 -5.36
C ILE A 220 -1.18 13.39 -6.29
N ARG A 221 -0.51 14.53 -6.10
CA ARG A 221 -0.79 15.77 -6.87
C ARG A 221 0.11 15.98 -8.08
N ASN A 222 1.26 15.30 -8.21
CA ASN A 222 2.20 15.45 -9.34
C ASN A 222 2.03 14.44 -10.47
#